data_AF-A0A2K5KDJ3-F1
#
_entry.id   AF-A0A2K5KDJ3-F1
#
_cell.length_a   1.000
_cell.length_b   1.000
_cell.length_c   1.000
_cell.angle_alpha   90.00
_cell.angle_beta   90.00
_cell.angle_gamma   90.00
#
_symmetry.space_group_name_H-M   'P 1'
#
loop_
_entity.id
_entity.type
_entity.pdbx_description
1 polymer ?
#
loop_
_entity_poly.entity_id
_entity_poly.type
_entity_poly.pdbx_seq_one_letter_code
_entity_poly.pdbx_strand_id
1 'polypeptide(L)'
;MAPKRKCPAQTEGPEKKGRQGKREEDPFRSTAEALKAMPAEKHIIRVDPTCPLSSNPETQVHEDYDCTLNQTNIGNNNNKFYIMQLLQDGHRFTCWNRWGRVGEVGQSKINHFTRLEDAKKDFEKKFREKTKNKWAERDRFVAHPGKYTLIEVQGEDEAQEAVVKVDGGPVRTVAKQVQPCSLDPATQKLITNIFSKEMFKNTMALMDLDVKKMPLGKLSKQQIARGFEALEALEEALKGPTHGGQSLEELSSHFYTVIPHNFGRSRPPPINSPELLQAKKDMLLVLADIELAQALQAAPEQEKMVEEVPHPLDRDYQLLKCQLQLLDSGAPEYKVIQTYLDQTGSNYRCPTLQHVWKVNRDGEEDRFQAHSKLGNRKLLWHGTNMAVVAAILTSGLRIMPHSGGRVGKGIYFASENSKSAGYVTGMNCGAHHIGYMFLGEVALGREHHITTDNPSLKSPPPGFDSVIARGHTEPDPTQDTELELNGQRVVVPQGQPVPCPEFSSSTFSQSEYLIYQESQCRLRYLLEVRL
;
A
#
# COMPACT_ATOMS: atom_id res chain seq x y z
N MET A 1 33.97 -20.86 58.20
CA MET A 1 32.84 -21.22 59.06
C MET A 1 32.23 -19.93 59.62
N ALA A 2 30.98 -19.63 59.23
CA ALA A 2 29.81 -19.26 60.05
C ALA A 2 29.98 -18.42 61.36
N PRO A 3 28.91 -17.80 61.93
CA PRO A 3 27.64 -17.30 61.35
C PRO A 3 26.99 -16.06 62.05
N LYS A 4 25.97 -15.50 61.36
CA LYS A 4 24.63 -15.03 61.80
C LYS A 4 24.41 -14.29 63.14
N ARG A 5 23.63 -13.19 63.07
CA ARG A 5 22.43 -12.95 63.92
C ARG A 5 21.42 -11.98 63.26
N LYS A 6 20.13 -12.23 63.55
CA LYS A 6 18.89 -11.59 63.02
C LYS A 6 18.49 -10.33 63.82
N CYS A 7 17.67 -9.46 63.22
CA CYS A 7 16.80 -8.47 63.89
C CYS A 7 15.30 -8.72 63.57
N PRO A 8 14.35 -8.31 64.44
CA PRO A 8 12.90 -8.47 64.23
C PRO A 8 12.15 -7.17 63.82
N ALA A 9 10.91 -7.41 63.40
CA ALA A 9 9.86 -6.59 62.77
C ALA A 9 9.49 -5.20 63.34
N GLN A 10 8.93 -4.33 62.45
CA GLN A 10 7.67 -3.62 62.69
C GLN A 10 6.99 -3.05 61.41
N THR A 11 5.71 -3.42 61.27
CA THR A 11 4.51 -2.69 60.75
C THR A 11 4.36 -2.22 59.29
N GLU A 12 3.22 -2.65 58.71
CA GLU A 12 2.66 -2.32 57.39
C GLU A 12 2.02 -0.93 57.30
N GLY A 13 2.09 -0.36 56.08
CA GLY A 13 1.33 0.80 55.59
C GLY A 13 1.33 0.79 54.05
N PRO A 14 0.34 1.42 53.38
CA PRO A 14 -0.46 0.79 52.33
C PRO A 14 0.19 0.78 50.94
N GLU A 15 -0.05 -0.33 50.22
CA GLU A 15 0.32 -0.55 48.82
C GLU A 15 -0.28 0.52 47.88
N LYS A 16 0.59 1.38 47.35
CA LYS A 16 0.29 2.14 46.13
C LYS A 16 0.35 1.19 44.94
N LYS A 17 -0.82 0.96 44.33
CA LYS A 17 -1.02 0.30 43.03
C LYS A 17 0.10 0.67 42.06
N GLY A 18 0.99 -0.29 41.83
CA GLY A 18 1.93 -0.25 40.72
C GLY A 18 1.16 -0.17 39.41
N ARG A 19 1.44 0.88 38.64
CA ARG A 19 1.10 1.00 37.23
C ARG A 19 1.63 -0.26 36.54
N GLN A 20 0.75 -1.22 36.26
CA GLN A 20 1.04 -2.27 35.29
C GLN A 20 1.42 -1.56 33.99
N GLY A 21 2.65 -1.80 33.54
CA GLY A 21 3.10 -1.36 32.24
C GLY A 21 2.10 -1.83 31.20
N LYS A 22 1.57 -0.90 30.41
CA LYS A 22 0.91 -1.24 29.16
C LYS A 22 1.94 -2.06 28.38
N ARG A 23 1.63 -3.34 28.17
CA ARG A 23 2.25 -4.15 27.13
C ARG A 23 2.06 -3.34 25.85
N GLU A 24 3.13 -2.86 25.24
CA GLU A 24 3.04 -2.17 23.95
C GLU A 24 2.31 -3.09 22.99
N GLU A 25 1.11 -2.68 22.59
CA GLU A 25 0.28 -3.42 21.65
C GLU A 25 1.01 -3.48 20.31
N ASP A 26 1.02 -4.67 19.72
CA ASP A 26 1.65 -4.94 18.44
C ASP A 26 1.02 -4.04 17.35
N PRO A 27 1.77 -3.14 16.70
CA PRO A 27 1.21 -2.23 15.71
C PRO A 27 0.68 -2.96 14.46
N PHE A 28 1.03 -4.24 14.26
CA PHE A 28 0.35 -5.11 13.30
C PHE A 28 -1.15 -5.21 13.58
N ARG A 29 -1.45 -5.53 14.84
CA ARG A 29 -2.80 -5.61 15.34
C ARG A 29 -3.41 -4.24 15.21
N SER A 30 -2.68 -3.15 15.50
CA SER A 30 -3.22 -1.80 15.30
C SER A 30 -3.63 -1.47 13.86
N THR A 31 -2.86 -1.83 12.81
CA THR A 31 -3.26 -1.56 11.41
C THR A 31 -4.36 -2.51 10.95
N ALA A 32 -4.25 -3.80 11.25
CA ALA A 32 -5.31 -4.77 10.95
C ALA A 32 -6.61 -4.47 11.72
N GLU A 33 -6.51 -4.04 12.98
CA GLU A 33 -7.61 -3.59 13.84
C GLU A 33 -8.17 -2.25 13.36
N ALA A 34 -7.33 -1.31 12.91
CA ALA A 34 -7.80 -0.07 12.30
C ALA A 34 -8.62 -0.37 11.03
N LEU A 35 -8.12 -1.23 10.15
CA LEU A 35 -8.85 -1.68 8.94
C LEU A 35 -10.13 -2.44 9.30
N LYS A 36 -10.14 -3.26 10.36
CA LYS A 36 -11.32 -3.98 10.85
C LYS A 36 -12.34 -3.09 11.55
N ALA A 37 -11.91 -2.02 12.21
CA ALA A 37 -12.77 -1.11 12.96
C ALA A 37 -13.53 -0.12 12.07
N MET A 38 -13.17 -0.01 10.79
CA MET A 38 -13.88 0.82 9.84
C MET A 38 -15.20 0.16 9.41
N PRO A 39 -16.31 0.93 9.33
CA PRO A 39 -17.60 0.40 8.93
C PRO A 39 -17.56 -0.16 7.50
N ALA A 40 -18.28 -1.26 7.28
CA ALA A 40 -18.45 -1.82 5.94
C ALA A 40 -19.27 -0.85 5.08
N GLU A 41 -18.71 -0.42 3.95
CA GLU A 41 -19.36 0.50 3.01
C GLU A 41 -20.43 -0.21 2.15
N LYS A 42 -21.36 0.58 1.59
CA LYS A 42 -22.49 0.05 0.81
C LYS A 42 -21.99 -0.62 -0.48
N HIS A 43 -22.47 -1.83 -0.73
CA HIS A 43 -22.07 -2.68 -1.84
C HIS A 43 -22.89 -2.38 -3.11
N ILE A 44 -22.27 -1.86 -4.18
CA ILE A 44 -22.89 -1.87 -5.52
C ILE A 44 -22.59 -3.21 -6.20
N ILE A 45 -23.61 -4.04 -6.37
CA ILE A 45 -23.46 -5.39 -6.93
C ILE A 45 -23.87 -5.36 -8.42
N ARG A 46 -22.88 -5.49 -9.31
CA ARG A 46 -23.09 -5.58 -10.76
C ARG A 46 -23.16 -7.04 -11.21
N VAL A 47 -23.93 -7.29 -12.28
CA VAL A 47 -23.93 -8.59 -12.96
C VAL A 47 -22.52 -8.88 -13.50
N ASP A 48 -22.06 -10.13 -13.34
CA ASP A 48 -20.79 -10.58 -13.88
C ASP A 48 -20.74 -10.26 -15.38
N PRO A 49 -19.74 -9.50 -15.87
CA PRO A 49 -19.71 -9.06 -17.27
C PRO A 49 -19.61 -10.24 -18.25
N THR A 50 -19.15 -11.41 -17.79
CA THR A 50 -19.10 -12.64 -18.59
C THR A 50 -20.42 -13.41 -18.62
N CYS A 51 -21.41 -13.00 -17.84
CA CYS A 51 -22.76 -13.54 -17.93
C CYS A 51 -23.40 -13.08 -19.25
N PRO A 52 -23.96 -13.99 -20.08
CA PRO A 52 -24.69 -13.62 -21.30
C PRO A 52 -25.86 -12.65 -21.08
N LEU A 53 -26.36 -12.55 -19.85
CA LEU A 53 -27.45 -11.65 -19.48
C LEU A 53 -26.96 -10.26 -19.03
N SER A 54 -25.64 -10.03 -18.96
CA SER A 54 -25.06 -8.77 -18.47
C SER A 54 -25.37 -7.56 -19.37
N SER A 55 -25.70 -7.79 -20.64
CA SER A 55 -26.08 -6.74 -21.59
C SER A 55 -27.53 -6.31 -21.46
N ASN A 56 -28.37 -7.04 -20.71
CA ASN A 56 -29.75 -6.66 -20.48
C ASN A 56 -29.84 -5.67 -19.31
N PRO A 57 -30.24 -4.40 -19.55
CA PRO A 57 -30.34 -3.41 -18.49
C PRO A 57 -31.41 -3.73 -17.42
N GLU A 58 -32.38 -4.59 -17.72
CA GLU A 58 -33.40 -5.02 -16.76
C GLU A 58 -32.91 -6.13 -15.82
N THR A 59 -31.78 -6.77 -16.15
CA THR A 59 -31.19 -7.84 -15.34
C THR A 59 -30.29 -7.25 -14.25
N GLN A 60 -30.65 -7.51 -13.00
CA GLN A 60 -29.88 -7.08 -11.84
C GLN A 60 -29.59 -8.25 -10.89
N VAL A 61 -28.60 -8.11 -10.02
CA VAL A 61 -28.43 -9.07 -8.92
C VAL A 61 -29.55 -8.87 -7.91
N HIS A 62 -30.13 -9.99 -7.46
CA HIS A 62 -31.19 -9.99 -6.46
C HIS A 62 -30.60 -9.82 -5.07
N GLU A 63 -30.96 -8.72 -4.40
CA GLU A 63 -30.53 -8.39 -3.03
C GLU A 63 -28.99 -8.50 -2.89
N ASP A 64 -28.52 -9.31 -1.95
CA ASP A 64 -27.11 -9.52 -1.64
C ASP A 64 -26.56 -10.84 -2.20
N TYR A 65 -27.33 -11.59 -3.00
CA TYR A 65 -27.00 -12.94 -3.49
C TYR A 65 -25.92 -12.90 -4.60
N ASP A 66 -24.74 -12.42 -4.23
CA ASP A 66 -23.49 -12.37 -4.98
C ASP A 66 -22.35 -12.82 -4.08
N CYS A 67 -21.49 -13.70 -4.58
CA CYS A 67 -20.24 -14.00 -3.89
C CYS A 67 -19.13 -14.42 -4.83
N THR A 68 -17.90 -14.05 -4.45
CA THR A 68 -16.67 -14.55 -5.05
C THR A 68 -15.96 -15.42 -4.02
N LEU A 69 -15.64 -16.64 -4.40
CA LEU A 69 -14.95 -17.61 -3.57
C LEU A 69 -13.59 -17.95 -4.17
N ASN A 70 -12.60 -18.21 -3.32
CA ASN A 70 -11.27 -18.61 -3.75
C ASN A 70 -10.78 -19.83 -2.97
N GLN A 71 -9.92 -20.63 -3.60
CA GLN A 71 -9.28 -21.79 -3.00
C GLN A 71 -7.91 -22.03 -3.63
N THR A 72 -6.88 -22.02 -2.80
CA THR A 72 -5.53 -22.42 -3.19
C THR A 72 -5.06 -23.61 -2.35
N ASN A 73 -4.43 -24.58 -3.02
CA ASN A 73 -3.71 -25.68 -2.40
C ASN A 73 -2.49 -25.99 -3.26
N ILE A 74 -1.32 -25.64 -2.73
CA ILE A 74 -0.04 -25.74 -3.43
C ILE A 74 0.30 -27.19 -3.77
N GLY A 75 0.09 -28.13 -2.85
CA GLY A 75 0.39 -29.56 -3.02
C GLY A 75 -0.30 -30.18 -4.22
N ASN A 76 -1.57 -29.83 -4.45
CA ASN A 76 -2.36 -30.33 -5.56
C ASN A 76 -2.36 -29.39 -6.79
N ASN A 77 -1.53 -28.34 -6.81
CA ASN A 77 -1.54 -27.27 -7.82
C ASN A 77 -2.97 -26.72 -8.10
N ASN A 78 -3.76 -26.59 -7.04
CA ASN A 78 -5.08 -25.97 -7.14
C ASN A 78 -4.95 -24.49 -6.84
N ASN A 79 -5.45 -23.65 -7.74
CA ASN A 79 -5.61 -22.22 -7.54
C ASN A 79 -6.89 -21.80 -8.27
N LYS A 80 -8.03 -21.83 -7.58
CA LYS A 80 -9.36 -21.87 -8.20
C LYS A 80 -10.27 -20.80 -7.63
N PHE A 81 -11.03 -20.16 -8.51
CA PHE A 81 -12.11 -19.26 -8.12
C PHE A 81 -13.49 -19.89 -8.38
N TYR A 82 -14.51 -19.39 -7.68
CA TYR A 82 -15.92 -19.68 -7.93
C TYR A 82 -16.76 -18.43 -7.69
N ILE A 83 -17.45 -17.93 -8.70
CA ILE A 83 -18.37 -16.79 -8.63
C ILE A 83 -19.79 -17.33 -8.71
N MET A 84 -20.69 -16.77 -7.89
CA MET A 84 -22.11 -17.09 -7.85
C MET A 84 -22.93 -15.83 -7.79
N GLN A 85 -23.95 -15.73 -8.63
CA GLN A 85 -24.93 -14.63 -8.61
C GLN A 85 -26.35 -15.16 -8.79
N LEU A 86 -27.29 -14.65 -8.02
CA LEU A 86 -28.71 -14.77 -8.29
C LEU A 86 -29.18 -13.51 -9.03
N LEU A 87 -29.55 -13.67 -10.29
CA LEU A 87 -30.02 -12.59 -11.15
C LEU A 87 -31.55 -12.58 -11.20
N GLN A 88 -32.12 -11.38 -11.29
CA GLN A 88 -33.54 -11.14 -11.45
C GLN A 88 -33.79 -10.27 -12.67
N ASP A 89 -34.74 -10.70 -13.50
CA ASP A 89 -35.27 -9.98 -14.66
C ASP A 89 -36.81 -10.07 -14.61
N GLY A 90 -37.44 -9.03 -14.06
CA GLY A 90 -38.87 -9.03 -13.75
C GLY A 90 -39.26 -10.18 -12.81
N HIS A 91 -40.02 -11.15 -13.33
CA HIS A 91 -40.46 -12.37 -12.62
C HIS A 91 -39.62 -13.62 -12.94
N ARG A 92 -38.52 -13.47 -13.68
CA ARG A 92 -37.59 -14.56 -14.01
C ARG A 92 -36.37 -14.47 -13.12
N PHE A 93 -35.97 -15.61 -12.57
CA PHE A 93 -34.82 -15.72 -11.67
C PHE A 93 -33.78 -16.65 -12.26
N THR A 94 -32.51 -16.28 -12.18
CA THR A 94 -31.42 -17.02 -12.81
C THR A 94 -30.22 -17.15 -11.89
N CYS A 95 -29.80 -18.37 -11.56
CA CYS A 95 -28.55 -18.60 -10.86
C CYS A 95 -27.40 -18.71 -11.87
N TRP A 96 -26.50 -17.74 -11.84
CA TRP A 96 -25.24 -17.74 -12.58
C TRP A 96 -24.12 -18.29 -11.70
N ASN A 97 -23.39 -19.28 -12.22
CA ASN A 97 -22.17 -19.79 -11.60
C ASN A 97 -21.02 -19.74 -12.60
N ARG A 98 -19.85 -19.27 -12.18
CA ARG A 98 -18.63 -19.29 -12.99
C ARG A 98 -17.43 -19.73 -12.19
N TRP A 99 -16.64 -20.65 -12.69
CA TRP A 99 -15.50 -21.21 -11.96
C TRP A 99 -14.35 -21.56 -12.88
N GLY A 100 -13.15 -21.57 -12.34
CA GLY A 100 -11.97 -21.88 -13.13
C GLY A 100 -10.70 -21.67 -12.34
N ARG A 101 -9.58 -21.69 -13.06
CA ARG A 101 -8.29 -21.34 -12.52
C ARG A 101 -8.18 -19.81 -12.38
N VAL A 102 -7.60 -19.33 -11.28
CA VAL A 102 -7.35 -17.89 -11.06
C VAL A 102 -6.51 -17.34 -12.22
N GLY A 103 -6.86 -16.16 -12.73
CA GLY A 103 -6.32 -15.56 -13.96
C GLY A 103 -7.05 -15.92 -15.25
N GLU A 104 -7.80 -17.03 -15.29
CA GLU A 104 -8.53 -17.49 -16.48
C GLU A 104 -10.03 -17.11 -16.42
N VAL A 105 -10.71 -17.11 -17.58
CA VAL A 105 -12.15 -16.81 -17.66
C VAL A 105 -13.00 -17.88 -16.95
N GLY A 106 -12.58 -19.14 -17.08
CA GLY A 106 -13.25 -20.31 -16.50
C GLY A 106 -14.41 -20.85 -17.34
N GLN A 107 -15.11 -21.82 -16.77
CA GLN A 107 -16.38 -22.36 -17.25
C GLN A 107 -17.53 -21.69 -16.51
N SER A 108 -18.73 -21.72 -17.10
CA SER A 108 -19.92 -21.17 -16.48
C SER A 108 -21.14 -22.06 -16.65
N LYS A 109 -22.14 -21.84 -15.80
CA LYS A 109 -23.43 -22.51 -15.85
C LYS A 109 -24.54 -21.57 -15.42
N ILE A 110 -25.65 -21.62 -16.15
CA ILE A 110 -26.88 -20.90 -15.88
C ILE A 110 -27.96 -21.91 -15.49
N ASN A 111 -28.69 -21.64 -14.41
CA ASN A 111 -29.92 -22.33 -14.05
C ASN A 111 -31.07 -21.31 -14.01
N HIS A 112 -32.17 -21.58 -14.70
CA HIS A 112 -33.35 -20.71 -14.72
C HIS A 112 -34.44 -21.22 -13.78
N PHE A 113 -35.14 -20.29 -13.14
CA PHE A 113 -36.22 -20.54 -12.19
C PHE A 113 -37.37 -19.56 -12.41
N THR A 114 -38.59 -20.05 -12.19
CA THR A 114 -39.83 -19.25 -12.23
C THR A 114 -40.24 -18.76 -10.85
N ARG A 115 -39.70 -19.35 -9.77
CA ARG A 115 -39.98 -18.99 -8.38
C ARG A 115 -38.68 -18.55 -7.70
N LEU A 116 -38.72 -17.39 -7.06
CA LEU A 116 -37.59 -16.83 -6.31
C LEU A 116 -37.07 -17.81 -5.25
N GLU A 117 -37.96 -18.44 -4.50
CA GLU A 117 -37.62 -19.39 -3.44
C GLU A 117 -36.80 -20.58 -3.92
N ASP A 118 -37.08 -21.08 -5.13
CA ASP A 118 -36.36 -22.22 -5.69
C ASP A 118 -34.95 -21.78 -6.17
N ALA A 119 -34.83 -20.55 -6.68
CA ALA A 119 -33.56 -19.95 -7.06
C ALA A 119 -32.67 -19.66 -5.83
N LYS A 120 -33.24 -19.07 -4.76
CA LYS A 120 -32.55 -18.87 -3.47
C LYS A 120 -32.05 -20.19 -2.91
N LYS A 121 -32.89 -21.25 -2.91
CA LYS A 121 -32.48 -22.59 -2.47
C LYS A 121 -31.33 -23.18 -3.30
N ASP A 122 -31.33 -23.01 -4.62
CA ASP A 122 -30.23 -23.49 -5.48
C ASP A 122 -28.92 -22.77 -5.15
N PHE A 123 -28.98 -21.43 -5.03
CA PHE A 123 -27.83 -20.61 -4.64
C PHE A 123 -27.29 -21.03 -3.27
N GLU A 124 -28.13 -21.09 -2.24
CA GLU A 124 -27.71 -21.41 -0.87
C GLU A 124 -27.17 -22.84 -0.74
N LYS A 125 -27.81 -23.79 -1.45
CA LYS A 125 -27.31 -25.17 -1.53
C LYS A 125 -25.92 -25.21 -2.15
N LYS A 126 -25.72 -24.48 -3.26
CA LYS A 126 -24.42 -24.43 -3.94
C LYS A 126 -23.36 -23.75 -3.07
N PHE A 127 -23.70 -22.64 -2.41
CA PHE A 127 -22.81 -21.95 -1.47
C PHE A 127 -22.35 -22.91 -0.37
N ARG A 128 -23.31 -23.58 0.30
CA ARG A 128 -23.01 -24.55 1.37
C ARG A 128 -22.18 -25.73 0.88
N GLU A 129 -22.42 -26.23 -0.34
CA GLU A 129 -21.62 -27.30 -0.94
C GLU A 129 -20.13 -26.89 -1.10
N LYS A 130 -19.89 -25.64 -1.54
CA LYS A 130 -18.55 -25.11 -1.81
C LYS A 130 -17.82 -24.62 -0.57
N THR A 131 -18.53 -24.09 0.43
CA THR A 131 -17.93 -23.42 1.60
C THR A 131 -18.14 -24.17 2.92
N LYS A 132 -19.10 -25.11 3.00
CA LYS A 132 -19.66 -25.68 4.25
C LYS A 132 -20.36 -24.69 5.18
N ASN A 133 -20.50 -23.42 4.78
CA ASN A 133 -21.20 -22.39 5.56
C ASN A 133 -22.64 -22.22 5.07
N LYS A 134 -23.52 -21.68 5.92
CA LYS A 134 -24.86 -21.24 5.47
C LYS A 134 -24.77 -19.82 4.94
N TRP A 135 -25.54 -19.51 3.90
CA TRP A 135 -25.57 -18.17 3.31
C TRP A 135 -26.02 -17.09 4.31
N ALA A 136 -27.06 -17.38 5.10
CA ALA A 136 -27.57 -16.46 6.12
C ALA A 136 -26.58 -16.19 7.29
N GLU A 137 -25.52 -17.00 7.42
CA GLU A 137 -24.50 -16.87 8.47
C GLU A 137 -23.14 -16.43 7.87
N ARG A 138 -23.14 -15.90 6.63
CA ARG A 138 -21.90 -15.55 5.90
C ARG A 138 -21.07 -14.47 6.60
N ASP A 139 -21.66 -13.59 7.39
CA ASP A 139 -20.93 -12.58 8.17
C ASP A 139 -20.09 -13.22 9.30
N ARG A 140 -20.34 -14.50 9.61
CA ARG A 140 -19.58 -15.33 10.55
C ARG A 140 -18.88 -16.48 9.82
N PHE A 141 -18.37 -16.22 8.62
CA PHE A 141 -17.75 -17.22 7.77
C PHE A 141 -16.61 -17.96 8.48
N VAL A 142 -16.62 -19.28 8.42
CA VAL A 142 -15.53 -20.12 8.92
C VAL A 142 -14.86 -20.85 7.76
N ALA A 143 -13.55 -20.65 7.58
CA ALA A 143 -12.79 -21.38 6.58
C ALA A 143 -12.67 -22.86 6.97
N HIS A 144 -12.89 -23.75 6.00
CA HIS A 144 -12.77 -25.19 6.21
C HIS A 144 -11.69 -25.81 5.30
N PRO A 145 -10.89 -26.76 5.80
CA PRO A 145 -9.90 -27.47 4.99
C PRO A 145 -10.51 -28.06 3.71
N GLY A 146 -9.86 -27.84 2.58
CA GLY A 146 -10.29 -28.35 1.28
C GLY A 146 -11.58 -27.72 0.73
N LYS A 147 -12.07 -26.63 1.32
CA LYS A 147 -13.22 -25.85 0.83
C LYS A 147 -12.81 -24.47 0.36
N TYR A 148 -13.72 -23.79 -0.35
CA TYR A 148 -13.50 -22.42 -0.79
C TYR A 148 -13.72 -21.45 0.36
N THR A 149 -12.99 -20.34 0.34
CA THR A 149 -13.11 -19.21 1.26
C THR A 149 -13.80 -18.05 0.56
N LEU A 150 -14.67 -17.34 1.27
CA LEU A 150 -15.31 -16.12 0.79
C LEU A 150 -14.27 -14.98 0.68
N ILE A 151 -14.25 -14.34 -0.48
CA ILE A 151 -13.51 -13.10 -0.75
C ILE A 151 -14.53 -11.97 -0.72
N GLU A 152 -14.27 -10.97 0.12
CA GLU A 152 -15.06 -9.75 0.13
C GLU A 152 -14.65 -8.88 -1.05
N VAL A 153 -15.63 -8.51 -1.86
CA VAL A 153 -15.44 -7.86 -3.15
C VAL A 153 -16.33 -6.62 -3.16
N GLN A 154 -15.83 -5.46 -2.73
CA GLN A 154 -16.53 -4.16 -2.81
C GLN A 154 -16.99 -3.85 -4.25
N GLY A 155 -18.02 -3.02 -4.42
CA GLY A 155 -18.51 -2.59 -5.73
C GLY A 155 -17.74 -1.37 -6.26
N GLU A 156 -17.61 -1.23 -7.59
CA GLU A 156 -17.10 0.03 -8.16
C GLU A 156 -18.15 1.13 -8.02
N ASP A 157 -17.87 2.15 -7.21
CA ASP A 157 -18.54 3.45 -7.32
C ASP A 157 -17.97 4.16 -8.54
N GLU A 158 -18.68 4.07 -9.67
CA GLU A 158 -18.55 5.09 -10.71
C GLU A 158 -19.20 6.36 -10.17
N ALA A 159 -18.44 7.15 -9.39
CA ALA A 159 -18.69 8.57 -9.29
C ALA A 159 -18.73 9.10 -10.74
N GLN A 160 -19.93 9.50 -11.15
CA GLN A 160 -20.32 9.95 -12.49
C GLN A 160 -19.14 10.51 -13.29
N GLU A 161 -18.60 9.71 -14.21
CA GLU A 161 -18.05 10.29 -15.43
C GLU A 161 -19.24 10.96 -16.11
N ALA A 162 -19.34 12.28 -15.96
CA ALA A 162 -20.23 13.09 -16.77
C ALA A 162 -19.74 13.00 -18.22
N VAL A 163 -20.10 11.91 -18.89
CA VAL A 163 -19.94 11.78 -20.33
C VAL A 163 -20.89 12.82 -20.93
N VAL A 164 -20.32 13.93 -21.38
CA VAL A 164 -21.02 14.89 -22.24
C VAL A 164 -21.36 14.15 -23.54
N LYS A 165 -22.49 13.45 -23.56
CA LYS A 165 -23.14 13.03 -24.80
C LYS A 165 -24.16 14.10 -25.18
N VAL A 166 -23.90 14.71 -26.31
CA VAL A 166 -24.83 15.60 -27.00
C VAL A 166 -25.95 14.73 -27.61
N ASP A 167 -27.16 15.27 -27.50
CA ASP A 167 -28.45 14.91 -28.13
C ASP A 167 -29.35 13.81 -27.51
N GLY A 168 -30.47 14.28 -26.92
CA GLY A 168 -31.81 13.73 -27.18
C GLY A 168 -32.71 13.36 -25.98
N GLY A 169 -33.35 14.34 -25.31
CA GLY A 169 -34.58 14.14 -24.52
C GLY A 169 -34.52 14.49 -23.01
N PRO A 170 -35.62 14.97 -22.38
CA PRO A 170 -35.53 15.84 -21.21
C PRO A 170 -35.45 15.05 -19.89
N VAL A 171 -34.25 14.89 -19.36
CA VAL A 171 -34.03 14.76 -17.92
C VAL A 171 -33.64 16.13 -17.41
N ARG A 172 -34.37 16.68 -16.44
CA ARG A 172 -33.96 17.88 -15.70
C ARG A 172 -32.76 17.52 -14.81
N THR A 173 -31.59 17.36 -15.41
CA THR A 173 -30.31 17.47 -14.73
C THR A 173 -29.97 18.96 -14.69
N VAL A 174 -29.90 19.53 -13.48
CA VAL A 174 -29.27 20.85 -13.32
C VAL A 174 -27.82 20.65 -13.73
N ALA A 175 -27.44 21.15 -14.90
CA ALA A 175 -26.05 21.13 -15.35
C ALA A 175 -25.24 22.00 -14.40
N LYS A 176 -24.59 21.39 -13.39
CA LYS A 176 -23.64 22.09 -12.53
C LYS A 176 -22.50 22.59 -13.43
N GLN A 177 -22.21 23.88 -13.41
CA GLN A 177 -21.09 24.40 -14.21
C GLN A 177 -19.78 23.98 -13.57
N VAL A 178 -18.91 23.33 -14.35
CA VAL A 178 -17.58 22.91 -13.89
C VAL A 178 -16.59 24.04 -14.11
N GLN A 179 -15.88 24.46 -13.06
CA GLN A 179 -14.85 25.49 -13.19
C GLN A 179 -13.63 25.00 -13.99
N PRO A 180 -12.88 25.91 -14.66
CA PRO A 180 -11.59 25.57 -15.25
C PRO A 180 -10.61 25.06 -14.20
N CYS A 181 -9.76 24.10 -14.58
CA CYS A 181 -8.72 23.56 -13.71
C CYS A 181 -7.74 24.67 -13.27
N SER A 182 -7.48 24.77 -11.96
CA SER A 182 -6.57 25.77 -11.40
C SER A 182 -5.09 25.36 -11.46
N LEU A 183 -4.82 24.07 -11.65
CA LEU A 183 -3.48 23.49 -11.63
C LEU A 183 -2.71 23.75 -12.94
N ASP A 184 -1.39 23.89 -12.85
CA ASP A 184 -0.54 23.95 -14.04
C ASP A 184 -0.51 22.59 -14.79
N PRO A 185 -0.15 22.55 -16.08
CA PRO A 185 -0.21 21.32 -16.88
C PRO A 185 0.63 20.15 -16.35
N ALA A 186 1.78 20.42 -15.73
CA ALA A 186 2.63 19.36 -15.18
C ALA A 186 1.98 18.76 -13.93
N THR A 187 1.41 19.60 -13.07
CA THR A 187 0.67 19.15 -11.89
C THR A 187 -0.62 18.42 -12.29
N GLN A 188 -1.35 18.87 -13.31
CA GLN A 188 -2.52 18.13 -13.85
C GLN A 188 -2.14 16.70 -14.26
N LYS A 189 -1.01 16.55 -14.95
CA LYS A 189 -0.50 15.24 -15.38
C LYS A 189 -0.09 14.37 -14.19
N LEU A 190 0.60 14.95 -13.20
CA LEU A 190 0.95 14.26 -11.95
C LEU A 190 -0.31 13.70 -11.27
N ILE A 191 -1.33 14.52 -11.03
CA ILE A 191 -2.58 14.11 -10.37
C ILE A 191 -3.29 13.02 -11.17
N THR A 192 -3.35 13.17 -12.49
CA THR A 192 -3.91 12.14 -13.38
C THR A 192 -3.15 10.81 -13.24
N ASN A 193 -1.82 10.84 -13.16
CA ASN A 193 -1.01 9.63 -13.08
C ASN A 193 -1.18 8.91 -11.73
N ILE A 194 -1.07 9.62 -10.61
CA ILE A 194 -1.07 9.02 -9.27
C ILE A 194 -2.46 8.50 -8.84
N PHE A 195 -3.52 8.94 -9.50
CA PHE A 195 -4.89 8.45 -9.33
C PHE A 195 -5.39 7.59 -10.51
N SER A 196 -4.50 7.19 -11.43
CA SER A 196 -4.90 6.40 -12.59
C SER A 196 -5.30 4.98 -12.20
N LYS A 197 -6.57 4.62 -12.52
CA LYS A 197 -7.07 3.24 -12.40
C LYS A 197 -6.28 2.26 -13.27
N GLU A 198 -5.75 2.68 -14.40
CA GLU A 198 -4.92 1.80 -15.23
C GLU A 198 -3.55 1.55 -14.56
N MET A 199 -2.95 2.59 -13.99
CA MET A 199 -1.68 2.48 -13.27
C MET A 199 -1.81 1.53 -12.08
N PHE A 200 -2.86 1.66 -11.25
CA PHE A 200 -3.08 0.73 -10.14
C PHE A 200 -3.30 -0.71 -10.61
N LYS A 201 -4.06 -0.94 -11.70
CA LYS A 201 -4.24 -2.28 -12.31
C LYS A 201 -2.90 -2.86 -12.75
N ASN A 202 -2.07 -2.06 -13.40
CA ASN A 202 -0.76 -2.49 -13.89
C ASN A 202 0.18 -2.85 -12.73
N THR A 203 0.22 -2.03 -11.67
CA THR A 203 0.99 -2.31 -10.46
C THR A 203 0.56 -3.60 -9.78
N MET A 204 -0.75 -3.82 -9.64
CA MET A 204 -1.27 -5.07 -9.07
C MET A 204 -0.89 -6.28 -9.93
N ALA A 205 -0.95 -6.16 -11.26
CA ALA A 205 -0.58 -7.24 -12.17
C ALA A 205 0.92 -7.59 -12.07
N LEU A 206 1.81 -6.59 -11.91
CA LEU A 206 3.25 -6.79 -11.69
C LEU A 206 3.56 -7.54 -10.38
N MET A 207 2.63 -7.53 -9.43
CA MET A 207 2.71 -8.25 -8.15
C MET A 207 2.06 -9.64 -8.19
N ASP A 208 1.77 -10.15 -9.39
CA ASP A 208 1.07 -11.42 -9.66
C ASP A 208 -0.35 -11.48 -9.10
N LEU A 209 -1.03 -10.35 -8.92
CA LEU A 209 -2.40 -10.31 -8.40
C LEU A 209 -3.42 -10.48 -9.52
N ASP A 210 -4.52 -11.20 -9.24
CA ASP A 210 -5.62 -11.33 -10.20
C ASP A 210 -6.52 -10.08 -10.19
N VAL A 211 -6.16 -9.10 -11.01
CA VAL A 211 -6.91 -7.84 -11.19
C VAL A 211 -8.33 -8.02 -11.74
N LYS A 212 -8.65 -9.16 -12.37
CA LYS A 212 -10.01 -9.42 -12.87
C LYS A 212 -10.94 -9.88 -11.75
N LYS A 213 -10.39 -10.59 -10.77
CA LYS A 213 -11.12 -11.09 -9.59
C LYS A 213 -11.02 -10.15 -8.40
N MET A 214 -9.99 -9.31 -8.40
CA MET A 214 -9.82 -8.16 -7.52
C MET A 214 -9.74 -6.86 -8.35
N PRO A 215 -10.82 -6.43 -9.03
CA PRO A 215 -10.85 -5.10 -9.62
C PRO A 215 -10.59 -4.03 -8.55
N LEU A 216 -9.99 -2.93 -8.98
CA LEU A 216 -9.76 -1.76 -8.14
C LEU A 216 -11.10 -1.28 -7.59
N GLY A 217 -11.19 -1.17 -6.26
CA GLY A 217 -12.44 -0.85 -5.57
C GLY A 217 -13.20 -2.09 -5.08
N LYS A 218 -12.60 -3.30 -5.18
CA LYS A 218 -13.19 -4.52 -4.63
C LYS A 218 -12.43 -5.12 -3.44
N LEU A 219 -11.17 -4.77 -3.22
CA LEU A 219 -10.42 -5.31 -2.09
C LEU A 219 -10.85 -4.60 -0.80
N SER A 220 -11.66 -5.27 0.03
CA SER A 220 -12.06 -4.67 1.30
C SER A 220 -10.84 -4.50 2.21
N LYS A 221 -10.85 -3.43 3.02
CA LYS A 221 -9.91 -3.23 4.13
C LYS A 221 -9.75 -4.50 4.98
N GLN A 222 -10.84 -5.24 5.18
CA GLN A 222 -10.88 -6.49 5.91
C GLN A 222 -10.12 -7.61 5.17
N GLN A 223 -10.22 -7.69 3.84
CA GLN A 223 -9.48 -8.67 3.05
C GLN A 223 -7.96 -8.43 3.14
N ILE A 224 -7.52 -7.17 3.08
CA ILE A 224 -6.10 -6.80 3.28
C ILE A 224 -5.66 -7.20 4.70
N ALA A 225 -6.46 -6.88 5.72
CA ALA A 225 -6.17 -7.25 7.11
C ALA A 225 -6.04 -8.77 7.30
N ARG A 226 -6.90 -9.57 6.66
CA ARG A 226 -6.78 -11.05 6.67
C ARG A 226 -5.53 -11.54 5.94
N GLY A 227 -5.13 -10.85 4.86
CA GLY A 227 -3.89 -11.14 4.14
C GLY A 227 -2.68 -10.95 5.04
N PHE A 228 -2.67 -9.86 5.79
CA PHE A 228 -1.67 -9.58 6.81
C PHE A 228 -1.60 -10.73 7.83
N GLU A 229 -2.73 -11.15 8.41
CA GLU A 229 -2.77 -12.24 9.41
C GLU A 229 -2.18 -13.55 8.90
N ALA A 230 -2.44 -13.87 7.63
CA ALA A 230 -1.87 -15.04 6.99
C ALA A 230 -0.33 -14.95 6.85
N LEU A 231 0.22 -13.75 6.61
CA LEU A 231 1.66 -13.54 6.58
C LEU A 231 2.31 -13.59 7.96
N GLU A 232 1.63 -13.18 9.03
CA GLU A 232 2.15 -13.37 10.39
C GLU A 232 2.26 -14.83 10.78
N ALA A 233 1.25 -15.63 10.44
CA ALA A 233 1.31 -17.06 10.69
C ALA A 233 2.51 -17.70 9.96
N LEU A 234 2.82 -17.23 8.75
CA LEU A 234 4.03 -17.62 8.02
C LEU A 234 5.32 -17.13 8.71
N GLU A 235 5.35 -15.89 9.19
CA GLU A 235 6.50 -15.34 9.92
C GLU A 235 6.84 -16.14 11.17
N GLU A 236 5.83 -16.50 11.96
CA GLU A 236 6.02 -17.34 13.14
C GLU A 236 6.50 -18.75 12.77
N ALA A 237 5.92 -19.36 11.73
CA ALA A 237 6.34 -20.67 11.26
C ALA A 237 7.77 -20.70 10.67
N LEU A 238 8.27 -19.56 10.18
CA LEU A 238 9.66 -19.43 9.69
C LEU A 238 10.69 -19.32 10.82
N LYS A 239 10.30 -18.93 12.04
CA LYS A 239 11.23 -18.73 13.18
C LYS A 239 11.76 -20.03 13.79
N GLY A 240 11.17 -21.18 13.48
CA GLY A 240 11.66 -22.48 13.95
C GLY A 240 10.72 -23.63 13.60
N PRO A 241 11.17 -24.89 13.76
CA PRO A 241 10.35 -26.05 13.46
C PRO A 241 9.16 -26.11 14.42
N THR A 242 7.96 -25.79 13.92
CA THR A 242 6.72 -26.01 14.67
C THR A 242 6.47 -27.52 14.75
N HIS A 243 6.85 -28.14 15.86
CA HIS A 243 6.46 -29.52 16.16
C HIS A 243 4.92 -29.61 16.19
N GLY A 244 4.32 -30.20 15.16
CA GLY A 244 2.87 -30.36 15.02
C GLY A 244 2.10 -29.13 14.50
N GLY A 245 2.79 -28.09 14.00
CA GLY A 245 2.16 -26.92 13.35
C GLY A 245 1.84 -27.16 11.87
N GLN A 246 1.05 -26.25 11.28
CA GLN A 246 0.79 -26.24 9.83
C GLN A 246 2.11 -26.06 9.06
N SER A 247 2.25 -26.76 7.94
CA SER A 247 3.43 -26.60 7.09
C SER A 247 3.48 -25.22 6.43
N LEU A 248 4.67 -24.73 6.08
CA LEU A 248 4.82 -23.49 5.30
C LEU A 248 4.03 -23.54 3.99
N GLU A 249 3.88 -24.72 3.39
CA GLU A 249 3.08 -24.92 2.18
C GLU A 249 1.58 -24.72 2.43
N GLU A 250 1.06 -25.19 3.56
CA GLU A 250 -0.34 -24.98 3.96
C GLU A 250 -0.62 -23.52 4.28
N LEU A 251 0.27 -22.87 5.03
CA LEU A 251 0.18 -21.45 5.35
C LEU A 251 0.28 -20.57 4.10
N SER A 252 1.18 -20.92 3.17
CA SER A 252 1.29 -20.25 1.87
C SER A 252 0.01 -20.45 1.03
N SER A 253 -0.56 -21.65 1.07
CA SER A 253 -1.85 -21.94 0.42
C SER A 253 -2.97 -21.11 1.03
N HIS A 254 -2.96 -20.91 2.36
CA HIS A 254 -3.91 -20.05 3.05
C HIS A 254 -3.76 -18.59 2.60
N PHE A 255 -2.55 -18.06 2.58
CA PHE A 255 -2.28 -16.70 2.09
C PHE A 255 -2.80 -16.49 0.66
N TYR A 256 -2.47 -17.37 -0.30
CA TYR A 256 -2.98 -17.25 -1.68
C TYR A 256 -4.48 -17.50 -1.82
N THR A 257 -5.08 -18.20 -0.86
CA THR A 257 -6.54 -18.33 -0.77
C THR A 257 -7.16 -17.00 -0.36
N VAL A 258 -6.56 -16.29 0.61
CA VAL A 258 -7.03 -14.99 1.07
C VAL A 258 -6.72 -13.89 0.06
N ILE A 259 -5.54 -13.90 -0.56
CA ILE A 259 -5.12 -12.90 -1.54
C ILE A 259 -4.95 -13.61 -2.89
N PRO A 260 -5.97 -13.59 -3.77
CA PRO A 260 -5.92 -14.26 -5.07
C PRO A 260 -4.73 -13.84 -5.94
N HIS A 261 -3.83 -14.77 -6.22
CA HIS A 261 -2.70 -14.56 -7.13
C HIS A 261 -2.90 -15.32 -8.45
N ASN A 262 -2.45 -14.72 -9.55
CA ASN A 262 -2.40 -15.34 -10.86
C ASN A 262 -1.00 -15.88 -11.15
N PHE A 263 -0.81 -17.19 -10.97
CA PHE A 263 0.44 -17.88 -11.30
C PHE A 263 0.43 -18.56 -12.68
N GLY A 264 -0.48 -18.16 -13.58
CA GLY A 264 -0.71 -18.88 -14.83
C GLY A 264 -1.00 -20.35 -14.55
N ARG A 265 -0.44 -21.28 -15.33
CA ARG A 265 -0.58 -22.74 -15.10
C ARG A 265 0.45 -23.35 -14.12
N SER A 266 1.38 -22.54 -13.63
CA SER A 266 2.44 -22.97 -12.73
C SER A 266 1.92 -23.25 -11.31
N ARG A 267 2.61 -24.13 -10.58
CA ARG A 267 2.34 -24.36 -9.17
C ARG A 267 2.61 -23.06 -8.39
N PRO A 268 1.70 -22.58 -7.52
CA PRO A 268 1.98 -21.42 -6.68
C PRO A 268 3.23 -21.67 -5.81
N PRO A 269 4.17 -20.72 -5.71
CA PRO A 269 5.41 -20.92 -4.98
C PRO A 269 5.20 -20.84 -3.46
N PRO A 270 5.74 -21.78 -2.66
CA PRO A 270 5.67 -21.67 -1.20
C PRO A 270 6.49 -20.47 -0.71
N ILE A 271 5.94 -19.73 0.26
CA ILE A 271 6.62 -18.65 0.97
C ILE A 271 7.44 -19.30 2.08
N ASN A 272 8.71 -19.59 1.79
CA ASN A 272 9.57 -20.40 2.65
C ASN A 272 10.91 -19.72 3.02
N SER A 273 11.04 -18.43 2.70
CA SER A 273 12.21 -17.63 3.07
C SER A 273 11.79 -16.27 3.62
N PRO A 274 12.60 -15.64 4.49
CA PRO A 274 12.35 -14.29 4.98
C PRO A 274 12.21 -13.26 3.85
N GLU A 275 12.96 -13.41 2.76
CA GLU A 275 12.94 -12.51 1.61
C GLU A 275 11.60 -12.58 0.87
N LEU A 276 11.10 -13.79 0.62
CA LEU A 276 9.78 -13.99 -0.01
C LEU A 276 8.65 -13.48 0.89
N LEU A 277 8.75 -13.71 2.20
CA LEU A 277 7.79 -13.20 3.16
C LEU A 277 7.77 -11.67 3.14
N GLN A 278 8.95 -11.03 3.17
CA GLN A 278 9.07 -9.57 3.12
C GLN A 278 8.49 -9.02 1.82
N ALA A 279 8.79 -9.61 0.67
CA ALA A 279 8.22 -9.20 -0.61
C ALA A 279 6.67 -9.26 -0.62
N LYS A 280 6.07 -10.25 0.04
CA LYS A 280 4.61 -10.34 0.16
C LYS A 280 4.03 -9.35 1.16
N LYS A 281 4.76 -9.01 2.23
CA LYS A 281 4.40 -7.91 3.15
C LYS A 281 4.40 -6.58 2.40
N ASP A 282 5.46 -6.29 1.66
CA ASP A 282 5.60 -5.06 0.87
C ASP A 282 4.47 -4.93 -0.16
N MET A 283 4.08 -6.04 -0.79
CA MET A 283 2.91 -6.07 -1.70
C MET A 283 1.60 -5.72 -0.99
N LEU A 284 1.33 -6.24 0.21
CA LEU A 284 0.12 -5.87 0.96
C LEU A 284 0.12 -4.40 1.38
N LEU A 285 1.30 -3.83 1.66
CA LEU A 285 1.42 -2.40 1.96
C LEU A 285 1.06 -1.54 0.75
N VAL A 286 1.54 -1.90 -0.44
CA VAL A 286 1.14 -1.21 -1.68
C VAL A 286 -0.36 -1.36 -1.94
N LEU A 287 -0.95 -2.52 -1.67
CA LEU A 287 -2.40 -2.70 -1.79
C LEU A 287 -3.21 -1.83 -0.82
N ALA A 288 -2.76 -1.69 0.43
CA ALA A 288 -3.38 -0.80 1.40
C ALA A 288 -3.33 0.67 0.93
N ASP A 289 -2.25 1.06 0.28
CA ASP A 289 -2.07 2.43 -0.22
C ASP A 289 -2.90 2.71 -1.47
N ILE A 290 -3.06 1.72 -2.36
CA ILE A 290 -4.01 1.79 -3.47
C ILE A 290 -5.43 1.94 -2.91
N GLU A 291 -5.83 1.12 -1.94
CA GLU A 291 -7.15 1.21 -1.30
C GLU A 291 -7.39 2.57 -0.67
N LEU A 292 -6.40 3.11 0.06
CA LEU A 292 -6.46 4.46 0.62
C LEU A 292 -6.68 5.51 -0.48
N ALA A 293 -5.92 5.46 -1.58
CA ALA A 293 -6.06 6.39 -2.69
C ALA A 293 -7.45 6.33 -3.33
N GLN A 294 -8.03 5.13 -3.45
CA GLN A 294 -9.39 4.96 -3.96
C GLN A 294 -10.45 5.48 -2.98
N ALA A 295 -10.30 5.21 -1.68
CA ALA A 295 -11.19 5.70 -0.63
C ALA A 295 -11.18 7.23 -0.55
N LEU A 296 -10.04 7.87 -0.82
CA LEU A 296 -9.95 9.33 -0.95
C LEU A 296 -10.85 9.82 -2.09
N GLN A 297 -10.77 9.21 -3.28
CA GLN A 297 -11.58 9.61 -4.45
C GLN A 297 -13.07 9.34 -4.30
N ALA A 298 -13.45 8.33 -3.50
CA ALA A 298 -14.84 7.94 -3.28
C ALA A 298 -15.55 8.76 -2.19
N ALA A 299 -14.84 9.60 -1.44
CA ALA A 299 -15.40 10.33 -0.31
C ALA A 299 -16.53 11.29 -0.78
N PRO A 300 -17.77 11.15 -0.24
CA PRO A 300 -18.89 11.96 -0.68
C PRO A 300 -18.68 13.43 -0.30
N GLU A 301 -18.92 14.32 -1.26
CA GLU A 301 -18.97 15.75 -0.99
C GLU A 301 -20.11 16.03 0.00
N GLN A 302 -19.89 16.96 0.93
CA GLN A 302 -21.02 17.63 1.58
C GLN A 302 -21.78 18.36 0.47
N GLU A 303 -22.87 17.75 -0.01
CA GLU A 303 -23.80 18.31 -0.98
C GLU A 303 -24.42 19.60 -0.41
N LYS A 304 -23.65 20.69 -0.44
CA LYS A 304 -24.23 22.01 -0.51
C LYS A 304 -24.73 22.14 -1.96
N MET A 305 -25.94 22.64 -2.12
CA MET A 305 -26.45 23.06 -3.43
C MET A 305 -25.58 24.22 -3.92
N VAL A 306 -24.43 23.92 -4.51
CA VAL A 306 -23.56 24.88 -5.17
C VAL A 306 -23.80 24.74 -6.67
N GLU A 307 -24.11 25.86 -7.33
CA GLU A 307 -24.36 25.91 -8.78
C GLU A 307 -23.10 25.61 -9.61
N GLU A 308 -21.93 25.87 -9.03
CA GLU A 308 -20.61 25.59 -9.60
C GLU A 308 -19.87 24.52 -8.82
N VAL A 309 -19.25 23.58 -9.53
CA VAL A 309 -18.40 22.52 -8.96
C VAL A 309 -16.95 22.70 -9.41
N PRO A 310 -15.96 22.42 -8.52
CA PRO A 310 -14.55 22.44 -8.90
C PRO A 310 -14.24 21.46 -10.04
N HIS A 311 -13.16 21.72 -10.77
CA HIS A 311 -12.65 20.76 -11.74
C HIS A 311 -12.27 19.42 -11.03
N PRO A 312 -12.51 18.24 -11.63
CA PRO A 312 -12.20 16.96 -11.00
C PRO A 312 -10.74 16.83 -10.52
N LEU A 313 -9.78 17.34 -11.28
CA LEU A 313 -8.36 17.35 -10.87
C LEU A 313 -8.08 18.29 -9.69
N ASP A 314 -8.80 19.41 -9.58
CA ASP A 314 -8.67 20.30 -8.42
C ASP A 314 -9.19 19.60 -7.15
N ARG A 315 -10.31 18.85 -7.28
CA ARG A 315 -10.84 18.03 -6.19
C ARG A 315 -9.85 16.94 -5.78
N ASP A 316 -9.34 16.18 -6.74
CA ASP A 316 -8.39 15.09 -6.47
C ASP A 316 -7.08 15.62 -5.86
N TYR A 317 -6.62 16.81 -6.29
CA TYR A 317 -5.50 17.51 -5.67
C TYR A 317 -5.78 17.92 -4.22
N GLN A 318 -6.97 18.48 -3.93
CA GLN A 318 -7.35 18.88 -2.58
C GLN A 318 -7.41 17.68 -1.60
N LEU A 319 -7.77 16.49 -2.08
CA LEU A 319 -7.79 15.27 -1.27
C LEU A 319 -6.41 14.93 -0.69
N LEU A 320 -5.33 15.31 -1.38
CA LEU A 320 -3.96 15.05 -0.91
C LEU A 320 -3.59 15.83 0.35
N LYS A 321 -4.28 16.93 0.66
CA LYS A 321 -3.94 17.82 1.80
C LYS A 321 -2.45 18.17 1.83
N CYS A 322 -1.94 18.46 0.64
CA CYS A 322 -0.54 18.68 0.38
C CYS A 322 -0.40 19.74 -0.70
N GLN A 323 0.28 20.82 -0.37
CA GLN A 323 0.62 21.84 -1.35
C GLN A 323 1.80 21.37 -2.19
N LEU A 324 1.61 21.36 -3.51
CA LEU A 324 2.65 21.13 -4.50
C LEU A 324 2.92 22.42 -5.26
N GLN A 325 4.17 22.85 -5.31
CA GLN A 325 4.59 24.01 -6.09
C GLN A 325 5.65 23.57 -7.11
N LEU A 326 5.30 23.63 -8.40
CA LEU A 326 6.23 23.34 -9.48
C LEU A 326 7.40 24.33 -9.45
N LEU A 327 8.62 23.81 -9.48
CA LEU A 327 9.83 24.60 -9.57
C LEU A 327 10.17 24.92 -11.02
N ASP A 328 10.53 26.18 -11.25
CA ASP A 328 11.10 26.61 -12.53
C ASP A 328 12.50 26.03 -12.73
N SER A 329 12.78 25.58 -13.95
CA SER A 329 14.06 24.94 -14.29
C SER A 329 15.29 25.85 -14.17
N GLY A 330 15.09 27.17 -14.14
CA GLY A 330 16.10 28.20 -13.92
C GLY A 330 16.31 28.56 -12.45
N ALA A 331 15.47 28.08 -11.53
CA ALA A 331 15.62 28.35 -10.10
C ALA A 331 16.95 27.74 -9.57
N PRO A 332 17.70 28.44 -8.70
CA PRO A 332 18.95 27.92 -8.13
C PRO A 332 18.78 26.56 -7.43
N GLU A 333 17.69 26.42 -6.68
CA GLU A 333 17.34 25.19 -5.97
C GLU A 333 17.03 24.03 -6.93
N TYR A 334 16.40 24.29 -8.08
CA TYR A 334 16.21 23.28 -9.12
C TYR A 334 17.57 22.76 -9.62
N LYS A 335 18.54 23.66 -9.83
CA LYS A 335 19.89 23.28 -10.28
C LYS A 335 20.62 22.42 -9.26
N VAL A 336 20.52 22.73 -7.97
CA VAL A 336 21.08 21.89 -6.89
C VAL A 336 20.49 20.47 -6.92
N ILE A 337 19.18 20.34 -7.11
CA ILE A 337 18.50 19.04 -7.20
C ILE A 337 18.88 18.30 -8.48
N GLN A 338 18.96 19.00 -9.61
CA GLN A 338 19.41 18.44 -10.89
C GLN A 338 20.83 17.89 -10.78
N THR A 339 21.76 18.68 -10.24
CA THR A 339 23.14 18.24 -10.01
C THR A 339 23.19 17.04 -9.06
N TYR A 340 22.38 17.03 -7.99
CA TYR A 340 22.33 15.88 -7.09
C TYR A 340 21.89 14.60 -7.81
N LEU A 341 20.89 14.68 -8.68
CA LEU A 341 20.42 13.55 -9.50
C LEU A 341 21.49 13.12 -10.51
N ASP A 342 22.12 14.05 -11.22
CA ASP A 342 23.09 13.74 -12.27
C ASP A 342 24.37 13.10 -11.71
N GLN A 343 24.81 13.54 -10.52
CA GLN A 343 26.09 13.12 -9.94
C GLN A 343 26.02 11.82 -9.14
N THR A 344 24.84 11.46 -8.61
CA THR A 344 24.68 10.27 -7.75
C THR A 344 23.93 9.12 -8.41
N GLY A 345 23.74 9.23 -9.72
CA GLY A 345 23.04 8.25 -10.57
C GLY A 345 23.92 7.08 -10.99
N SER A 346 23.31 6.12 -11.69
CA SER A 346 24.03 4.96 -12.25
C SER A 346 24.57 5.27 -13.64
N ASN A 347 25.84 4.98 -13.89
CA ASN A 347 26.48 5.18 -15.21
C ASN A 347 25.81 4.45 -16.40
N TYR A 348 24.87 3.53 -16.15
CA TYR A 348 24.23 2.73 -17.21
C TYR A 348 22.75 3.08 -17.46
N ARG A 349 22.01 3.56 -16.45
CA ARG A 349 20.58 3.91 -16.53
C ARG A 349 20.26 5.07 -15.58
N CYS A 350 20.73 6.26 -15.93
CA CYS A 350 20.42 7.48 -15.17
C CYS A 350 18.98 7.92 -15.44
N PRO A 351 18.16 8.10 -14.39
CA PRO A 351 16.88 8.77 -14.53
C PRO A 351 17.07 10.18 -15.10
N THR A 352 16.26 10.56 -16.09
CA THR A 352 16.27 11.95 -16.62
C THR A 352 15.23 12.79 -15.89
N LEU A 353 15.66 13.87 -15.23
CA LEU A 353 14.73 14.80 -14.56
C LEU A 353 13.74 15.44 -15.55
N GLN A 354 12.45 15.40 -15.22
CA GLN A 354 11.39 16.07 -15.99
C GLN A 354 10.84 17.29 -15.23
N HIS A 355 10.38 17.07 -14.00
CA HIS A 355 9.73 18.08 -13.18
C HIS A 355 10.13 17.91 -11.71
N VAL A 356 10.13 19.01 -10.96
CA VAL A 356 10.35 19.04 -9.51
C VAL A 356 9.25 19.86 -8.87
N TRP A 357 8.57 19.30 -7.87
CA TRP A 357 7.62 20.02 -7.04
C TRP A 357 8.18 20.16 -5.63
N LYS A 358 8.10 21.36 -5.07
CA LYS A 358 8.15 21.55 -3.62
C LYS A 358 6.94 20.89 -2.99
N VAL A 359 7.18 20.12 -1.94
CA VAL A 359 6.16 19.40 -1.17
C VAL A 359 5.99 20.09 0.17
N ASN A 360 4.77 20.48 0.50
CA ASN A 360 4.41 20.99 1.82
C ASN A 360 3.11 20.33 2.28
N ARG A 361 3.25 19.34 3.15
CA ARG A 361 2.13 18.56 3.70
C ARG A 361 1.53 19.19 4.94
N ASP A 362 0.21 19.11 5.04
CA ASP A 362 -0.52 19.60 6.20
C ASP A 362 -0.06 18.89 7.50
N GLY A 363 0.33 19.68 8.50
CA GLY A 363 0.77 19.19 9.82
C GLY A 363 2.13 18.48 9.86
N GLU A 364 2.83 18.31 8.73
CA GLU A 364 4.17 17.71 8.73
C GLU A 364 5.22 18.64 9.35
N GLU A 365 5.10 19.96 9.11
CA GLU A 365 5.95 20.96 9.74
C GLU A 365 5.89 20.89 11.27
N ASP A 366 4.68 20.93 11.84
CA ASP A 366 4.49 20.92 13.29
C ASP A 366 5.11 19.70 13.97
N ARG A 367 4.98 18.52 13.34
CA ARG A 367 5.59 17.28 13.83
C ARG A 367 7.12 17.32 13.71
N PHE A 368 7.63 17.87 12.62
CA PHE A 368 9.07 17.97 12.36
C PHE A 368 9.77 18.99 13.27
N GLN A 369 9.07 20.03 13.73
CA GLN A 369 9.59 21.03 14.68
C GLN A 369 10.05 20.41 16.02
N ALA A 370 9.54 19.24 16.41
CA ALA A 370 10.03 18.47 17.56
C ALA A 370 11.54 18.18 17.48
N HIS A 371 12.09 18.13 16.27
CA HIS A 371 13.50 17.86 16.00
C HIS A 371 14.28 19.12 15.63
N SER A 372 13.75 20.33 15.82
CA SER A 372 14.41 21.61 15.49
C SER A 372 15.81 21.79 16.08
N LYS A 373 16.06 21.22 17.26
CA LYS A 373 17.37 21.24 17.95
C LYS A 373 18.35 20.18 17.44
N LEU A 374 17.84 19.21 16.69
CA LEU A 374 18.63 18.13 16.13
C LEU A 374 19.36 18.68 14.89
N GLY A 375 20.70 18.64 14.95
CA GLY A 375 21.57 19.01 13.84
C GLY A 375 21.74 17.86 12.84
N ASN A 376 22.77 17.94 11.99
CA ASN A 376 23.07 16.94 10.98
C ASN A 376 21.84 16.62 10.11
N ARG A 377 21.40 17.64 9.35
CA ARG A 377 20.26 17.54 8.45
C ARG A 377 20.75 17.30 7.04
N LYS A 378 20.25 16.26 6.40
CA LYS A 378 20.62 15.90 5.03
C LYS A 378 19.37 15.75 4.18
N LEU A 379 19.45 16.23 2.95
CA LEU A 379 18.45 15.96 1.92
C LEU A 379 18.77 14.62 1.27
N LEU A 380 17.87 13.65 1.37
CA LEU A 380 18.14 12.27 0.96
C LEU A 380 17.04 11.70 0.07
N TRP A 381 17.43 10.78 -0.80
CA TRP A 381 16.55 10.11 -1.75
C TRP A 381 15.67 9.06 -1.09
N HIS A 382 14.42 8.99 -1.54
CA HIS A 382 13.49 7.90 -1.28
C HIS A 382 12.75 7.55 -2.57
N GLY A 383 13.11 6.43 -3.18
CA GLY A 383 12.42 5.91 -4.37
C GLY A 383 11.24 5.02 -3.96
N THR A 384 10.18 5.04 -4.76
CA THR A 384 8.94 4.35 -4.40
C THR A 384 8.12 3.92 -5.60
N ASN A 385 7.11 3.09 -5.37
CA ASN A 385 6.16 2.70 -6.40
C ASN A 385 5.23 3.88 -6.73
N MET A 386 4.97 4.15 -8.00
CA MET A 386 4.01 5.18 -8.41
C MET A 386 2.63 5.03 -7.74
N ALA A 387 2.19 3.79 -7.49
CA ALA A 387 0.92 3.49 -6.85
C ALA A 387 0.81 3.98 -5.40
N VAL A 388 1.92 4.28 -4.72
CA VAL A 388 1.89 4.74 -3.32
C VAL A 388 2.13 6.26 -3.18
N VAL A 389 2.40 6.97 -4.28
CA VAL A 389 2.69 8.42 -4.24
C VAL A 389 1.54 9.21 -3.64
N ALA A 390 0.29 8.93 -4.02
CA ALA A 390 -0.89 9.61 -3.46
C ALA A 390 -1.01 9.37 -1.94
N ALA A 391 -0.77 8.14 -1.48
CA ALA A 391 -0.78 7.79 -0.06
C ALA A 391 0.36 8.50 0.72
N ILE A 392 1.56 8.58 0.15
CA ILE A 392 2.71 9.28 0.75
C ILE A 392 2.45 10.80 0.82
N LEU A 393 1.90 11.41 -0.23
CA LEU A 393 1.55 12.83 -0.20
C LEU A 393 0.46 13.10 0.86
N THR A 394 -0.50 12.20 1.04
CA THR A 394 -1.59 12.38 2.01
C THR A 394 -1.19 12.09 3.45
N SER A 395 -0.45 11.02 3.70
CA SER A 395 -0.15 10.52 5.06
C SER A 395 1.30 10.71 5.49
N GLY A 396 2.23 10.83 4.55
CA GLY A 396 3.68 10.93 4.77
C GLY A 396 4.35 9.58 4.60
N LEU A 397 5.67 9.57 4.73
CA LEU A 397 6.42 8.33 4.85
C LEU A 397 6.12 7.70 6.22
N ARG A 398 5.71 6.43 6.21
CA ARG A 398 5.29 5.70 7.40
C ARG A 398 6.25 4.58 7.74
N ILE A 399 6.46 4.35 9.03
CA ILE A 399 7.14 3.14 9.51
C ILE A 399 6.06 2.07 9.63
N MET A 400 5.93 1.27 8.58
CA MET A 400 4.90 0.24 8.59
C MET A 400 5.29 -0.86 9.58
N PRO A 401 4.36 -1.37 10.40
CA PRO A 401 4.66 -2.33 11.46
C PRO A 401 5.43 -3.59 11.02
N HIS A 402 5.33 -3.98 9.74
CA HIS A 402 5.98 -5.14 9.13
C HIS A 402 6.95 -4.77 8.03
N SER A 403 7.11 -3.47 7.72
CA SER A 403 8.21 -3.07 6.85
C SER A 403 9.50 -3.35 7.60
N GLY A 404 10.26 -4.27 7.06
CA GLY A 404 11.61 -4.57 7.49
C GLY A 404 12.52 -4.53 6.27
N GLY A 405 13.81 -4.40 6.55
CA GLY A 405 14.83 -4.54 5.55
C GLY A 405 16.11 -4.98 6.24
N ARG A 406 17.23 -4.77 5.55
CA ARG A 406 18.55 -5.13 6.03
C ARG A 406 18.93 -4.44 7.34
N VAL A 407 18.24 -3.35 7.70
CA VAL A 407 18.53 -2.52 8.87
C VAL A 407 17.28 -2.32 9.75
N GLY A 408 16.33 -3.26 9.68
CA GLY A 408 15.16 -3.31 10.55
C GLY A 408 13.99 -2.42 10.12
N LYS A 409 13.17 -1.98 11.07
CA LYS A 409 11.89 -1.31 10.85
C LYS A 409 12.01 0.21 10.97
N GLY A 410 12.26 0.90 9.87
CA GLY A 410 12.40 2.35 9.84
C GLY A 410 12.08 2.92 8.46
N ILE A 411 12.26 4.22 8.30
CA ILE A 411 12.20 4.88 6.99
C ILE A 411 13.60 4.86 6.38
N TYR A 412 13.70 4.27 5.20
CA TYR A 412 14.94 4.11 4.47
C TYR A 412 15.14 5.26 3.48
N PHE A 413 16.32 5.85 3.54
CA PHE A 413 16.80 6.82 2.58
C PHE A 413 18.17 6.42 2.02
N ALA A 414 18.55 6.99 0.89
CA ALA A 414 19.87 6.84 0.32
C ALA A 414 20.48 8.21 -0.04
N SER A 415 21.79 8.33 0.09
CA SER A 415 22.52 9.48 -0.44
C SER A 415 22.77 9.35 -1.94
N GLU A 416 22.70 8.14 -2.50
CA GLU A 416 22.89 7.87 -3.92
C GLU A 416 21.55 7.57 -4.60
N ASN A 417 21.17 8.35 -5.63
CA ASN A 417 19.87 8.15 -6.27
C ASN A 417 19.79 6.82 -7.01
N SER A 418 20.90 6.27 -7.51
CA SER A 418 20.93 4.96 -8.16
C SER A 418 20.38 3.83 -7.26
N LYS A 419 20.61 3.93 -5.95
CA LYS A 419 20.03 3.00 -4.97
C LYS A 419 18.51 3.16 -4.87
N SER A 420 18.06 4.39 -4.68
CA SER A 420 16.63 4.71 -4.55
C SER A 420 15.86 4.43 -5.84
N ALA A 421 16.46 4.69 -7.01
CA ALA A 421 15.88 4.42 -8.31
C ALA A 421 15.54 2.93 -8.51
N GLY A 422 16.28 2.02 -7.87
CA GLY A 422 15.98 0.58 -7.87
C GLY A 422 14.62 0.23 -7.22
N TYR A 423 14.06 1.11 -6.41
CA TYR A 423 12.74 0.96 -5.79
C TYR A 423 11.62 1.68 -6.55
N VAL A 424 11.96 2.38 -7.64
CA VAL A 424 10.97 3.10 -8.44
C VAL A 424 10.26 2.13 -9.37
N THR A 425 8.96 1.97 -9.16
CA THR A 425 8.09 1.32 -10.15
C THR A 425 7.35 2.41 -10.92
N GLY A 426 7.70 2.55 -12.19
CA GLY A 426 7.13 3.54 -13.09
C GLY A 426 5.88 3.06 -13.82
N MET A 427 5.37 3.91 -14.70
CA MET A 427 4.32 3.56 -15.65
C MET A 427 4.67 4.03 -17.06
N ASN A 428 4.12 3.36 -18.07
CA ASN A 428 4.22 3.83 -19.44
C ASN A 428 3.25 4.98 -19.66
N CYS A 429 3.77 6.11 -20.13
CA CYS A 429 3.01 7.29 -20.53
C CYS A 429 3.37 7.60 -21.99
N GLY A 430 2.57 7.07 -22.92
CA GLY A 430 2.88 7.12 -24.35
C GLY A 430 4.17 6.36 -24.68
N ALA A 431 5.17 7.05 -25.24
CA ALA A 431 6.47 6.48 -25.60
C ALA A 431 7.51 6.53 -24.46
N HIS A 432 7.14 6.98 -23.26
CA HIS A 432 8.06 7.18 -22.16
C HIS A 432 7.69 6.32 -20.94
N HIS A 433 8.70 5.86 -20.21
CA HIS A 433 8.53 5.24 -18.90
C HIS A 433 8.85 6.28 -17.83
N ILE A 434 7.85 6.65 -17.03
CA ILE A 434 7.97 7.70 -16.01
C ILE A 434 7.86 7.11 -14.61
N GLY A 435 8.57 7.67 -13.65
CA GLY A 435 8.53 7.32 -12.24
C GLY A 435 8.64 8.55 -11.35
N TYR A 436 8.41 8.35 -10.05
CA TYR A 436 8.48 9.41 -9.05
C TYR A 436 9.46 9.06 -7.94
N MET A 437 10.21 10.06 -7.49
CA MET A 437 11.15 9.95 -6.37
C MET A 437 10.96 11.12 -5.42
N PHE A 438 11.15 10.87 -4.13
CA PHE A 438 11.10 11.92 -3.11
C PHE A 438 12.52 12.32 -2.66
N LEU A 439 12.65 13.58 -2.28
CA LEU A 439 13.73 14.08 -1.46
C LEU A 439 13.15 14.53 -0.11
N GLY A 440 13.59 13.88 0.96
CA GLY A 440 13.22 14.21 2.33
C GLY A 440 14.35 14.95 3.03
N GLU A 441 14.03 16.00 3.78
CA GLU A 441 14.93 16.52 4.80
C GLU A 441 14.87 15.57 6.00
N VAL A 442 16.01 14.97 6.32
CA VAL A 442 16.13 14.00 7.39
C VAL A 442 17.01 14.58 8.49
N ALA A 443 16.46 14.69 9.70
CA ALA A 443 17.20 15.10 10.89
C ALA A 443 17.90 13.85 11.47
N LEU A 444 19.16 13.64 11.08
CA LEU A 444 19.92 12.44 11.42
C LEU A 444 20.53 12.50 12.82
N GLY A 445 20.86 13.70 13.30
CA GLY A 445 21.41 13.90 14.63
C GLY A 445 22.70 13.10 14.83
N ARG A 446 22.80 12.40 15.96
CA ARG A 446 23.92 11.53 16.24
C ARG A 446 23.72 10.17 15.58
N GLU A 447 24.60 9.87 14.63
CA GLU A 447 24.54 8.67 13.78
C GLU A 447 25.20 7.45 14.43
N HIS A 448 24.52 6.31 14.40
CA HIS A 448 25.12 5.00 14.70
C HIS A 448 25.49 4.28 13.40
N HIS A 449 26.76 3.96 13.19
CA HIS A 449 27.21 3.31 11.96
C HIS A 449 27.26 1.80 12.10
N ILE A 450 26.76 1.09 11.08
CA ILE A 450 26.86 -0.38 10.96
C ILE A 450 27.43 -0.75 9.59
N THR A 451 28.04 -1.94 9.50
CA THR A 451 28.62 -2.50 8.26
C THR A 451 28.08 -3.89 7.91
N THR A 452 27.22 -4.44 8.78
CA THR A 452 26.58 -5.75 8.63
C THR A 452 25.07 -5.62 8.82
N ASP A 453 24.32 -6.45 8.12
CA ASP A 453 22.85 -6.48 8.21
C ASP A 453 22.40 -6.70 9.66
N ASN A 454 21.42 -5.89 10.08
CA ASN A 454 20.72 -6.06 11.33
C ASN A 454 19.21 -5.83 11.13
N PRO A 455 18.49 -6.85 10.60
CA PRO A 455 17.05 -6.75 10.33
C PRO A 455 16.19 -6.67 11.60
N SER A 456 16.79 -6.81 12.79
CA SER A 456 16.07 -6.79 14.07
C SER A 456 15.89 -5.38 14.66
N LEU A 457 16.55 -4.36 14.10
CA LEU A 457 16.51 -3.00 14.62
C LEU A 457 15.09 -2.41 14.57
N LYS A 458 14.70 -1.75 15.65
CA LYS A 458 13.44 -1.00 15.77
C LYS A 458 13.63 0.43 16.28
N SER A 459 14.85 0.75 16.67
CA SER A 459 15.31 2.07 17.11
C SER A 459 16.84 2.12 16.97
N PRO A 460 17.45 3.30 16.93
CA PRO A 460 18.88 3.43 17.13
C PRO A 460 19.29 2.95 18.54
N PRO A 461 20.56 2.56 18.75
CA PRO A 461 21.07 2.29 20.09
C PRO A 461 20.99 3.53 21.00
N PRO A 462 20.97 3.37 22.33
CA PRO A 462 20.91 4.50 23.26
C PRO A 462 21.99 5.55 23.00
N GLY A 463 21.58 6.82 22.91
CA GLY A 463 22.46 7.95 22.66
C GLY A 463 22.69 8.28 21.17
N PHE A 464 21.98 7.60 20.26
CA PHE A 464 21.95 7.88 18.83
C PHE A 464 20.52 8.19 18.37
N ASP A 465 20.40 8.96 17.29
CA ASP A 465 19.13 9.42 16.72
C ASP A 465 18.82 8.74 15.38
N SER A 466 19.82 8.16 14.72
CA SER A 466 19.70 7.47 13.44
C SER A 466 20.69 6.29 13.33
N VAL A 467 20.45 5.39 12.37
CA VAL A 467 21.38 4.33 12.00
C VAL A 467 21.78 4.51 10.53
N ILE A 468 23.09 4.51 10.26
CA ILE A 468 23.62 4.57 8.90
C ILE A 468 24.33 3.25 8.61
N ALA A 469 23.76 2.46 7.71
CA ALA A 469 24.48 1.31 7.16
C ALA A 469 25.46 1.82 6.11
N ARG A 470 26.76 1.75 6.42
CA ARG A 470 27.81 2.39 5.62
C ARG A 470 28.14 1.57 4.37
N GLY A 471 28.04 2.21 3.21
CA GLY A 471 28.37 1.62 1.92
C GLY A 471 29.87 1.53 1.64
N HIS A 472 30.23 0.83 0.56
CA HIS A 472 31.57 0.93 -0.05
C HIS A 472 31.82 2.31 -0.65
N THR A 473 30.75 3.04 -1.00
CA THR A 473 30.79 4.38 -1.56
C THR A 473 29.90 5.35 -0.80
N GLU A 474 30.23 6.64 -0.91
CA GLU A 474 29.42 7.77 -0.51
C GLU A 474 29.72 8.94 -1.49
N PRO A 475 28.74 9.76 -1.89
CA PRO A 475 29.00 11.02 -2.58
C PRO A 475 30.12 11.82 -1.91
N ASP A 476 31.06 12.35 -2.70
CA ASP A 476 32.20 13.11 -2.19
C ASP A 476 31.75 14.28 -1.29
N PRO A 477 31.97 14.19 0.04
CA PRO A 477 31.46 15.17 0.99
C PRO A 477 32.14 16.53 0.86
N THR A 478 33.29 16.62 0.16
CA THR A 478 33.97 17.90 -0.09
C THR A 478 33.23 18.76 -1.12
N GLN A 479 32.32 18.17 -1.87
CA GLN A 479 31.49 18.84 -2.88
C GLN A 479 30.07 19.12 -2.36
N ASP A 480 29.75 18.75 -1.12
CA ASP A 480 28.45 19.02 -0.53
C ASP A 480 28.12 20.52 -0.60
N THR A 481 26.87 20.81 -0.94
CA THR A 481 26.29 22.15 -0.81
C THR A 481 25.22 22.14 0.27
N GLU A 482 24.63 23.29 0.54
CA GLU A 482 23.56 23.41 1.52
C GLU A 482 22.40 24.23 1.00
N LEU A 483 21.19 23.82 1.36
CA LEU A 483 19.97 24.60 1.19
C LEU A 483 19.49 25.10 2.55
N GLU A 484 19.02 26.34 2.60
CA GLU A 484 18.35 26.87 3.77
C GLU A 484 16.86 26.53 3.69
N LEU A 485 16.41 25.59 4.52
CA LEU A 485 15.01 25.14 4.58
C LEU A 485 14.44 25.48 5.96
N ASN A 486 13.48 26.41 6.01
CA ASN A 486 12.85 26.87 7.25
C ASN A 486 13.87 27.35 8.31
N GLY A 487 14.92 28.07 7.87
CA GLY A 487 15.98 28.60 8.74
C GLY A 487 17.00 27.56 9.22
N GLN A 488 16.95 26.33 8.69
CA GLN A 488 17.93 25.27 8.98
C GLN A 488 18.81 25.04 7.75
N ARG A 489 20.12 24.86 7.98
CA ARG A 489 21.07 24.48 6.94
C ARG A 489 20.98 22.96 6.71
N VAL A 490 20.63 22.56 5.50
CA VAL A 490 20.43 21.16 5.11
C VAL A 490 21.46 20.79 4.05
N VAL A 491 22.27 19.77 4.36
CA VAL A 491 23.32 19.27 3.46
C VAL A 491 22.69 18.56 2.26
N VAL A 492 23.16 18.89 1.06
CA VAL A 492 22.76 18.25 -0.20
C VAL A 492 24.03 17.78 -0.91
N PRO A 493 24.22 16.46 -1.11
CA PRO A 493 25.36 15.96 -1.84
C PRO A 493 25.39 16.45 -3.30
N GLN A 494 26.57 16.81 -3.79
CA GLN A 494 26.77 17.19 -5.20
C GLN A 494 27.93 16.43 -5.85
N GLY A 495 28.71 15.67 -5.09
CA GLY A 495 29.83 14.89 -5.61
C GLY A 495 29.40 13.54 -6.17
N GLN A 496 30.22 13.00 -7.06
CA GLN A 496 30.10 11.59 -7.46
C GLN A 496 30.45 10.68 -6.29
N PRO A 497 29.87 9.47 -6.21
CA PRO A 497 30.24 8.49 -5.20
C PRO A 497 31.74 8.13 -5.27
N VAL A 498 32.45 8.29 -4.16
CA VAL A 498 33.84 7.91 -4.00
C VAL A 498 33.96 6.70 -3.07
N PRO A 499 34.98 5.83 -3.27
CA PRO A 499 35.22 4.72 -2.36
C PRO A 499 35.48 5.21 -0.93
N CYS A 500 34.92 4.50 0.04
CA CYS A 500 35.14 4.70 1.47
C CYS A 500 36.05 3.58 2.01
N PRO A 501 37.38 3.76 2.10
CA PRO A 501 38.32 2.68 2.44
C PRO A 501 38.03 2.02 3.80
N GLU A 502 37.56 2.80 4.78
CA GLU A 502 37.15 2.34 6.11
C GLU A 502 36.01 1.30 6.07
N PHE A 503 35.13 1.38 5.07
CA PHE A 503 33.96 0.52 4.93
C PHE A 503 34.06 -0.46 3.77
N SER A 504 35.27 -0.70 3.24
CA SER A 504 35.52 -1.63 2.13
C SER A 504 35.09 -3.07 2.40
N SER A 505 35.03 -3.49 3.66
CA SER A 505 34.54 -4.82 4.10
C SER A 505 33.05 -4.84 4.45
N SER A 506 32.33 -3.73 4.24
CA SER A 506 30.90 -3.66 4.51
C SER A 506 30.11 -4.64 3.64
N THR A 507 29.00 -5.14 4.17
CA THR A 507 28.01 -5.90 3.39
C THR A 507 27.14 -5.00 2.51
N PHE A 508 27.23 -3.68 2.69
CA PHE A 508 26.46 -2.70 1.92
C PHE A 508 27.33 -2.09 0.82
N SER A 509 26.88 -2.15 -0.43
CA SER A 509 27.59 -1.49 -1.55
C SER A 509 27.47 0.03 -1.48
N GLN A 510 26.28 0.53 -1.12
CA GLN A 510 25.95 1.96 -1.02
C GLN A 510 25.27 2.21 0.32
N SER A 511 25.46 3.41 0.90
CA SER A 511 24.94 3.74 2.23
C SER A 511 23.41 3.70 2.31
N GLU A 512 22.87 3.32 3.46
CA GLU A 512 21.44 3.43 3.81
C GLU A 512 21.29 4.26 5.07
N TYR A 513 20.43 5.27 5.02
CA TYR A 513 20.17 6.19 6.11
C TYR A 513 18.81 5.86 6.71
N LEU A 514 18.79 5.51 7.99
CA LEU A 514 17.57 5.08 8.67
C LEU A 514 17.21 5.97 9.85
N ILE A 515 15.95 6.35 9.87
CA ILE A 515 15.26 6.94 11.02
C ILE A 515 14.16 6.00 11.49
N TYR A 516 13.88 6.04 12.80
CA TYR A 516 12.93 5.15 13.46
C TYR A 516 11.75 5.92 14.08
N GLN A 517 11.61 7.20 13.73
CA GLN A 517 10.45 8.02 14.04
C GLN A 517 10.04 8.78 12.78
N GLU A 518 8.77 8.70 12.38
CA GLU A 518 8.26 9.38 11.18
C GLU A 518 8.48 10.90 11.24
N SER A 519 8.42 11.49 12.44
CA SER A 519 8.62 12.92 12.65
C SER A 519 10.06 13.39 12.40
N GLN A 520 11.05 12.50 12.24
CA GLN A 520 12.43 12.86 11.90
C GLN A 520 12.65 13.15 10.41
N CYS A 521 11.61 13.01 9.58
CA CYS A 521 11.64 13.41 8.18
C CYS A 521 10.54 14.42 7.86
N ARG A 522 10.86 15.35 6.96
CA ARG A 522 9.89 16.16 6.24
C ARG A 522 10.12 16.02 4.74
N LEU A 523 9.08 15.72 3.97
CA LEU A 523 9.18 15.67 2.52
C LEU A 523 9.36 17.11 2.01
N ARG A 524 10.36 17.32 1.15
CA ARG A 524 10.69 18.65 0.62
C ARG A 524 10.45 18.72 -0.88
N TYR A 525 10.78 17.66 -1.61
CA TYR A 525 10.59 17.62 -3.05
C TYR A 525 10.04 16.29 -3.54
N LEU A 526 9.24 16.36 -4.60
CA LEU A 526 8.82 15.25 -5.44
C LEU A 526 9.40 15.49 -6.83
N LEU A 527 10.00 14.47 -7.42
CA LEU A 527 10.64 14.54 -8.73
C LEU A 527 9.92 13.59 -9.68
N GLU A 528 9.51 14.07 -10.85
CA GLU A 528 9.16 13.22 -11.99
C GLU A 528 10.44 12.93 -12.76
N VAL A 529 10.73 11.65 -12.93
CA VAL A 529 11.89 11.19 -13.70
C VAL A 529 11.45 10.27 -14.82
N ARG A 530 12.16 10.34 -15.94
CA ARG A 530 12.08 9.32 -16.99
C ARG A 530 13.11 8.24 -16.72
N LEU A 531 12.68 6.98 -16.66
CA LEU A 531 13.46 5.82 -16.26
C LEU A 531 14.16 5.11 -17.42
#